data_AF-A0A2K1ENU3-F1
#
_entry.id   AF-A0A2K1ENU3-F1
#
_cell.length_a   1.000
_cell.length_b   1.000
_cell.length_c   1.000
_cell.angle_alpha   90.00
_cell.angle_beta   90.00
_cell.angle_gamma   90.00
#
_symmetry.space_group_name_H-M   'P 1'
#
loop_
_entity.id
_entity.type
_entity.pdbx_description
1 polymer ?
#
loop_
_entity_poly.entity_id
_entity_poly.type
_entity_poly.pdbx_seq_one_letter_code
_entity_poly.pdbx_strand_id
1 'polypeptide(L)'
;MSYLTKNHATPDKLTIGGELAFVGDGKITKDGTPVNLGGSAQLADGSVTTAKLANGAVTVAKLDSSLTNTINGKLTATKAAAVPDTAATDAAGVLAELRDLKTKLRAAGILA
;
A
#
# COMPACT_ATOMS: atom_id res chain seq x y z
N MET A 1 6.87 3.57 -37.58
CA MET A 1 7.12 4.63 -38.59
C MET A 1 8.40 5.33 -38.19
N SER A 2 9.37 5.50 -39.10
CA SER A 2 10.63 6.18 -38.80
C SER A 2 10.96 7.29 -39.78
N TYR A 3 11.72 8.27 -39.30
CA TYR A 3 12.13 9.45 -40.04
C TYR A 3 13.61 9.72 -39.80
N LEU A 4 14.36 9.96 -40.88
CA LEU A 4 15.75 10.36 -40.78
C LEU A 4 15.83 11.87 -40.54
N THR A 5 16.35 12.26 -39.38
CA THR A 5 16.56 13.66 -39.01
C THR A 5 17.83 14.20 -39.64
N LYS A 6 17.81 15.49 -40.04
CA LYS A 6 18.98 16.18 -40.58
C LYS A 6 19.89 16.67 -39.47
N ASN A 7 21.18 16.85 -39.78
CA ASN A 7 22.10 17.59 -38.92
C ASN A 7 21.65 19.05 -38.82
N HIS A 8 21.74 19.63 -37.62
CA HIS A 8 21.43 21.03 -37.38
C HIS A 8 22.49 21.64 -36.46
N ALA A 9 23.15 22.70 -36.93
CA ALA A 9 24.14 23.45 -36.17
C ALA A 9 23.62 24.85 -35.84
N THR A 10 23.73 25.23 -34.58
CA THR A 10 23.71 26.61 -34.09
C THR A 10 25.11 26.97 -33.59
N PRO A 11 25.45 28.27 -33.38
CA PRO A 11 26.79 28.66 -32.92
C PRO A 11 27.30 27.87 -31.71
N ASP A 12 26.42 27.52 -30.77
CA ASP A 12 26.78 26.86 -29.52
C ASP A 12 26.45 25.35 -29.49
N LYS A 13 25.90 24.77 -30.56
CA LYS A 13 25.44 23.36 -30.55
C LYS A 13 25.41 22.74 -31.93
N LEU A 14 26.04 21.58 -32.07
CA LEU A 14 25.83 20.68 -33.21
C LEU A 14 24.92 19.53 -32.80
N THR A 15 23.76 19.43 -33.44
CA THR A 15 22.86 18.28 -33.34
C THR A 15 23.12 17.36 -34.52
N ILE A 16 23.65 16.17 -34.25
CA ILE A 16 23.78 15.12 -35.27
C ILE A 16 22.41 14.47 -35.48
N GLY A 17 22.05 14.33 -36.76
CA GLY A 17 20.87 13.63 -37.24
C GLY A 17 20.87 12.16 -36.83
N GLY A 18 19.92 11.40 -37.36
CA GLY A 18 19.68 10.01 -36.93
C GLY A 18 18.25 9.58 -37.17
N GLU A 19 17.98 8.29 -37.00
CA GLU A 19 16.64 7.73 -37.16
C GLU A 19 15.80 8.01 -35.90
N LEU A 20 14.73 8.78 -36.04
CA LEU A 20 13.67 8.86 -35.05
C LEU A 20 12.56 7.89 -35.42
N ALA A 21 12.22 6.97 -34.53
CA ALA A 21 11.20 5.96 -34.79
C ALA A 21 10.15 5.88 -33.68
N PHE A 22 8.88 5.78 -34.07
CA PHE A 22 7.83 5.22 -33.21
C PHE A 22 7.90 3.70 -33.33
N VAL A 23 8.28 3.04 -32.24
CA VAL A 23 8.30 1.58 -32.10
C VAL A 23 7.10 1.14 -31.26
N GLY A 24 6.91 -0.18 -31.09
CA GLY A 24 5.80 -0.74 -30.31
C GLY A 24 5.60 -0.08 -28.94
N ASP A 25 4.37 -0.13 -28.43
CA ASP A 25 3.96 0.42 -27.13
C ASP A 25 4.13 1.95 -27.00
N GLY A 26 4.06 2.69 -28.11
CA GLY A 26 4.08 4.16 -28.12
C GLY A 26 5.44 4.77 -27.79
N LYS A 27 6.50 3.96 -27.81
CA LYS A 27 7.87 4.39 -27.50
C LYS A 27 8.51 5.11 -28.68
N ILE A 28 9.24 6.18 -28.40
CA ILE A 28 10.07 6.89 -29.38
C ILE A 28 11.52 6.48 -29.16
N THR A 29 12.26 6.18 -30.23
CA THR A 29 13.71 5.94 -30.20
C THR A 29 14.44 6.95 -31.08
N LYS A 30 15.69 7.28 -30.72
CA LYS A 30 16.68 7.96 -31.55
C LYS A 30 17.84 7.00 -31.76
N ASP A 31 18.08 6.61 -33.01
CA ASP A 31 19.14 5.69 -33.39
C ASP A 31 19.08 4.38 -32.58
N GLY A 32 17.86 3.82 -32.45
CA GLY A 32 17.58 2.62 -31.65
C GLY A 32 17.57 2.82 -30.13
N THR A 33 18.06 3.96 -29.64
CA THR A 33 18.08 4.27 -28.21
C THR A 33 16.76 4.92 -27.80
N PRO A 34 16.09 4.45 -26.72
CA PRO A 34 14.86 5.07 -26.23
C PRO A 34 15.03 6.55 -25.93
N VAL A 35 14.15 7.39 -26.48
CA VAL A 35 14.00 8.78 -26.03
C VAL A 35 13.19 8.74 -24.75
N ASN A 36 13.89 8.69 -23.62
CA ASN A 36 13.27 8.80 -22.32
C ASN A 36 12.92 10.27 -22.07
N LEU A 37 11.65 10.63 -22.23
CA LEU A 37 11.11 11.96 -21.88
C LEU A 37 10.99 12.17 -20.35
N GLY A 38 11.83 11.49 -19.55
CA GLY A 38 11.60 11.22 -18.13
C GLY A 38 10.74 9.97 -17.97
N GLY A 39 11.36 8.86 -17.53
CA GLY A 39 10.77 7.53 -17.45
C GLY A 39 9.48 7.45 -16.62
N SER A 40 8.71 6.38 -16.82
CA SER A 40 7.45 6.02 -16.13
C SER A 40 7.15 6.94 -14.97
N ALA A 41 6.32 7.97 -15.16
CA ALA A 41 6.16 9.10 -14.24
C ALA A 41 6.15 8.63 -12.79
N GLN A 42 7.33 8.64 -12.16
CA GLN A 42 7.44 8.26 -10.77
C GLN A 42 6.80 9.41 -10.01
N LEU A 43 5.93 9.05 -9.09
CA LEU A 43 5.35 10.02 -8.18
C LEU A 43 6.49 10.60 -7.37
N ALA A 44 6.77 11.89 -7.57
CA ALA A 44 7.72 12.60 -6.75
C ALA A 44 7.33 12.45 -5.27
N ASP A 45 8.31 12.53 -4.37
CA ASP A 45 8.05 12.42 -2.93
C ASP A 45 7.01 13.46 -2.49
N GLY A 46 6.03 13.00 -1.71
CA GLY A 46 4.90 13.84 -1.26
C GLY A 46 3.91 14.22 -2.37
N SER A 47 4.05 13.72 -3.60
CA SER A 47 3.14 14.07 -4.69
C SER A 47 1.72 13.50 -4.52
N VAL A 48 1.51 12.48 -3.68
CA VAL A 48 0.17 12.00 -3.30
C VAL A 48 -0.28 12.75 -2.05
N THR A 49 -1.22 13.68 -2.21
CA THR A 49 -1.79 14.48 -1.11
C THR A 49 -3.24 14.09 -0.89
N THR A 50 -3.82 14.51 0.25
CA THR A 50 -5.23 14.27 0.57
C THR A 50 -6.18 14.74 -0.52
N ALA A 51 -5.93 15.90 -1.14
CA ALA A 51 -6.79 16.43 -2.20
C ALA A 51 -6.79 15.56 -3.48
N LYS A 52 -5.75 14.77 -3.72
CA LYS A 52 -5.68 13.82 -4.85
C LYS A 52 -6.40 12.50 -4.55
N LEU A 53 -6.76 12.25 -3.30
CA LEU A 53 -7.48 11.06 -2.85
C LEU A 53 -8.91 11.45 -2.50
N ALA A 54 -9.83 11.30 -3.46
CA ALA A 54 -11.25 11.50 -3.19
C ALA A 54 -11.74 10.56 -2.06
N ASN A 55 -12.80 10.98 -1.36
CA ASN A 55 -13.41 10.15 -0.32
C ASN A 55 -13.83 8.79 -0.90
N GLY A 56 -13.42 7.70 -0.24
CA GLY A 56 -13.66 6.34 -0.70
C GLY A 56 -12.74 5.85 -1.84
N ALA A 57 -11.78 6.66 -2.31
CA ALA A 57 -10.85 6.24 -3.36
C ALA A 57 -9.99 5.04 -2.94
N VAL A 58 -9.64 4.93 -1.65
CA VAL A 58 -8.88 3.80 -1.08
C VAL A 58 -9.78 3.05 -0.11
N THR A 59 -10.36 1.94 -0.57
CA THR A 59 -11.17 1.04 0.26
C THR A 59 -10.30 -0.07 0.85
N VAL A 60 -10.81 -0.80 1.85
CA VAL A 60 -10.13 -1.98 2.43
C VAL A 60 -9.73 -2.99 1.34
N ALA A 61 -10.56 -3.21 0.33
CA ALA A 61 -10.24 -4.11 -0.79
C ALA A 61 -9.04 -3.67 -1.66
N LYS A 62 -8.58 -2.42 -1.54
CA LYS A 62 -7.41 -1.88 -2.25
C LYS A 62 -6.16 -1.86 -1.37
N LEU A 63 -6.28 -2.25 -0.10
CA LEU A 63 -5.19 -2.32 0.85
C LEU A 63 -4.70 -3.75 0.96
N ASP A 64 -3.39 -3.91 1.14
CA ASP A 64 -2.78 -5.22 1.30
C ASP A 64 -3.22 -5.90 2.62
N SER A 65 -3.36 -7.21 2.60
CA SER A 65 -3.80 -7.99 3.76
C SER A 65 -2.82 -7.92 4.95
N SER A 66 -1.54 -7.64 4.70
CA SER A 66 -0.52 -7.42 5.73
C SER A 66 -0.79 -6.21 6.63
N LEU A 67 -1.60 -5.24 6.17
CA LEU A 67 -2.04 -4.11 7.01
C LEU A 67 -2.79 -4.60 8.24
N THR A 68 -3.58 -5.68 8.09
CA THR A 68 -4.29 -6.33 9.20
C THR A 68 -3.31 -6.82 10.26
N ASN A 69 -2.19 -7.42 9.86
CA ASN A 69 -1.15 -7.88 10.78
C ASN A 69 -0.49 -6.71 11.52
N THR A 70 -0.23 -5.61 10.80
CA THR A 70 0.34 -4.40 11.40
C THR A 70 -0.60 -3.76 12.43
N ILE A 71 -1.89 -3.68 12.12
CA ILE A 71 -2.90 -3.13 13.04
C ILE A 71 -3.09 -4.07 14.24
N ASN A 72 -3.25 -5.37 13.99
CA ASN A 72 -3.40 -6.36 15.05
C ASN A 72 -2.19 -6.41 15.99
N GLY A 73 -0.97 -6.21 15.49
CA GLY A 73 0.23 -6.14 16.32
C GLY A 73 0.32 -4.88 17.20
N LYS A 74 -0.39 -3.80 16.83
CA LYS A 74 -0.47 -2.57 17.65
C LYS A 74 -1.58 -2.61 18.68
N LEU A 75 -2.60 -3.45 18.49
CA LEU A 75 -3.62 -3.71 19.48
C LEU A 75 -3.12 -4.81 20.42
N THR A 76 -2.87 -4.48 21.68
CA THR A 76 -2.54 -5.49 22.70
C THR A 76 -3.76 -6.37 23.03
N ALA A 77 -4.96 -5.87 22.78
CA ALA A 77 -6.20 -6.59 22.99
C ALA A 77 -6.55 -7.47 21.78
N THR A 78 -6.90 -8.73 22.06
CA THR A 78 -7.43 -9.70 21.10
C THR A 78 -8.83 -10.13 21.50
N LYS A 79 -9.51 -10.91 20.65
CA LYS A 79 -10.82 -11.48 21.01
C LYS A 79 -10.66 -12.46 22.16
N ALA A 80 -11.38 -12.23 23.27
CA ALA A 80 -11.40 -13.15 24.39
C ALA A 80 -12.01 -14.52 24.02
N ALA A 81 -11.53 -15.57 24.69
CA ALA A 81 -12.12 -16.90 24.59
C ALA A 81 -13.58 -16.89 25.06
N ALA A 82 -14.42 -17.75 24.47
CA ALA A 82 -15.83 -17.84 24.84
C ALA A 82 -16.01 -18.18 26.33
N VAL A 83 -16.99 -17.54 26.96
CA VAL A 83 -17.43 -17.81 28.33
C VAL A 83 -18.93 -18.10 28.25
N PRO A 84 -19.39 -19.32 28.61
CA PRO A 84 -20.80 -19.62 28.65
C PRO A 84 -21.49 -18.82 29.77
N ASP A 85 -22.82 -18.73 29.72
CA ASP A 85 -23.60 -18.20 30.82
C ASP A 85 -23.37 -19.04 32.09
N THR A 86 -23.52 -18.40 33.25
CA THR A 86 -23.29 -19.05 34.54
C THR A 86 -24.23 -20.24 34.73
N ALA A 87 -23.66 -21.38 35.10
CA ALA A 87 -24.41 -22.56 35.51
C ALA A 87 -24.32 -22.79 37.03
N ALA A 88 -23.58 -21.91 37.74
CA ALA A 88 -23.38 -22.01 39.16
C ALA A 88 -24.68 -21.81 39.94
N THR A 89 -24.94 -22.71 40.88
CA THR A 89 -26.10 -22.65 41.79
C THR A 89 -25.74 -22.18 43.19
N ASP A 90 -24.45 -21.91 43.44
CA ASP A 90 -23.92 -21.44 44.70
C ASP A 90 -22.85 -20.36 44.51
N ALA A 91 -22.46 -19.71 45.61
CA ALA A 91 -21.47 -18.65 45.59
C ALA A 91 -20.07 -19.13 45.19
N ALA A 92 -19.73 -20.39 45.46
CA ALA A 92 -18.43 -20.95 45.14
C ALA A 92 -18.25 -21.13 43.63
N GLY A 93 -19.29 -21.62 42.95
CA GLY A 93 -19.34 -21.75 41.49
C GLY A 93 -19.29 -20.39 40.80
N VAL A 94 -20.05 -19.39 41.28
CA VAL A 94 -20.01 -18.03 40.71
C VAL A 94 -18.60 -17.43 40.83
N LEU A 95 -17.95 -17.63 41.97
CA LEU A 95 -16.57 -17.16 42.17
C LEU A 95 -15.57 -17.87 41.23
N ALA A 96 -15.77 -19.16 40.97
CA ALA A 96 -14.92 -19.91 40.04
C ALA A 96 -15.08 -19.41 38.59
N GLU A 97 -16.31 -19.23 38.11
CA GLU A 97 -16.59 -18.73 36.76
C GLU A 97 -16.10 -17.28 36.57
N LEU A 98 -16.24 -16.42 37.58
CA LEU A 98 -15.70 -15.06 37.54
C LEU A 98 -14.16 -15.05 37.43
N ARG A 99 -13.47 -15.96 38.13
CA ARG A 99 -12.02 -16.11 38.04
C ARG A 99 -11.58 -16.61 36.67
N ASP A 100 -12.35 -17.51 36.06
CA ASP A 100 -12.13 -17.97 34.68
C ASP A 100 -12.31 -16.82 33.68
N LEU A 101 -13.41 -16.07 33.76
CA LEU A 101 -13.65 -14.88 32.95
C LEU A 101 -12.47 -13.89 33.05
N LYS A 102 -12.04 -13.59 34.28
CA LYS A 102 -10.90 -12.68 34.52
C LYS A 102 -9.62 -13.19 33.85
N THR A 103 -9.38 -14.49 33.91
CA THR A 103 -8.21 -15.13 33.29
C THR A 103 -8.27 -15.01 31.77
N LYS A 104 -9.42 -15.27 31.17
CA LYS A 104 -9.63 -15.13 29.72
C LYS A 104 -9.48 -13.70 29.24
N LEU A 105 -9.98 -12.72 30.00
CA LEU A 105 -9.82 -11.30 29.68
C LEU A 105 -8.37 -10.83 29.75
N ARG A 106 -7.57 -11.37 30.67
CA ARG A 106 -6.13 -11.10 30.75
C ARG A 106 -5.33 -11.76 29.64
N ALA A 107 -5.63 -13.02 29.33
CA ALA A 107 -5.02 -13.71 28.20
C ALA A 107 -5.32 -12.98 26.89
N ALA A 108 -6.49 -12.35 26.78
CA ALA A 108 -6.86 -11.51 25.65
C ALA A 108 -6.23 -10.11 25.66
N GLY A 109 -5.46 -9.72 26.68
CA GLY A 109 -4.88 -8.38 26.79
C GLY A 109 -5.90 -7.25 26.99
N ILE A 110 -7.14 -7.59 27.38
CA ILE A 110 -8.22 -6.64 27.65
C ILE A 110 -8.12 -6.10 29.07
N LEU A 111 -7.72 -6.97 30.01
CA LEU A 111 -7.54 -6.63 31.42
C LEU A 111 -6.07 -6.81 31.81
N ALA A 112 -5.58 -5.96 32.71
CA ALA A 112 -4.27 -6.10 33.36
C ALA A 112 -4.26 -7.22 34.43
#